data_AF-A0AAP3K147-F1
#
_entry.id   AF-A0AAP3K147-F1
#
_cell.length_a   1.000
_cell.length_b   1.000
_cell.length_c   1.000
_cell.angle_alpha   90.00
_cell.angle_beta   90.00
_cell.angle_gamma   90.00
#
_symmetry.space_group_name_H-M   'P 1'
#
loop_
_entity.id
_entity.type
_entity.pdbx_description
1 polymer ?
#
loop_
_entity_poly.entity_id
_entity_poly.type
_entity_poly.pdbx_seq_one_letter_code
_entity_poly.pdbx_strand_id
1 'polypeptide(L)' 'MKLKVLLVLCALLLLSAFIAERKAPITIFMIGDSTMANKSLKNGNIERGWGQMLPGYFTEEVVVDNYAMNG' A
#
# COMPACT_ATOMS: atom_id res chain seq x y z
N MET A 1 10.90 -14.89 42.83
CA MET A 1 11.39 -14.38 41.52
C MET A 1 10.95 -15.27 40.36
N LYS A 2 11.13 -16.60 40.42
CA LYS A 2 10.79 -17.55 39.34
C LYS A 2 9.34 -17.47 38.83
N LEU A 3 8.35 -17.36 39.73
CA LEU A 3 6.93 -17.25 39.33
C LEU A 3 6.60 -15.95 38.58
N LYS A 4 7.20 -14.82 38.97
CA LYS A 4 7.03 -13.54 38.26
C LYS A 4 7.64 -13.60 36.85
N VAL A 5 8.81 -14.23 36.72
CA VAL A 5 9.45 -14.45 35.42
C VAL A 5 8.60 -15.36 34.53
N LEU A 6 8.03 -16.43 35.10
CA LEU A 6 7.13 -17.32 34.36
C LEU A 6 5.86 -16.59 33.87
N LEU A 7 5.25 -15.76 34.72
CA LEU A 7 4.07 -14.98 34.35
C LEU A 7 4.37 -13.97 33.23
N VAL A 8 5.54 -13.32 33.26
CA VAL A 8 5.98 -12.42 32.20
C VAL A 8 6.20 -13.17 30.89
N LEU A 9 6.82 -14.35 30.93
CA LEU A 9 7.01 -15.19 29.75
C LEU A 9 5.67 -15.66 29.16
N CYS A 10 4.72 -16.09 30.00
CA CYS A 10 3.38 -16.44 29.55
C CYS A 10 2.64 -15.24 28.92
N ALA A 11 2.75 -14.06 29.50
CA ALA A 11 2.14 -12.85 28.94
C ALA A 11 2.74 -12.47 27.58
N LEU A 12 4.07 -12.56 27.43
CA LEU A 12 4.75 -12.33 26.14
C LEU A 12 4.33 -13.36 25.09
N LEU A 13 4.19 -14.63 25.49
CA LEU A 13 3.73 -15.69 24.59
C LEU A 13 2.29 -15.46 24.13
N LEU A 14 1.40 -15.04 25.04
CA LEU A 14 0.01 -14.69 24.71
C LEU A 14 -0.09 -13.47 23.79
N LEU A 15 0.75 -12.44 24.00
CA LEU A 15 0.83 -11.27 23.12
C LEU A 15 1.36 -11.62 21.73
N SER A 16 2.16 -12.68 21.59
CA SER A 16 2.66 -13.16 20.29
C SER A 16 1.61 -13.90 19.44
N ALA A 17 0.47 -14.28 20.04
CA ALA A 17 -0.60 -15.02 19.35
C ALA A 17 -1.43 -14.13 18.39
N PHE A 18 -1.29 -12.81 18.46
CA PHE A 18 -1.92 -11.88 17.51
C PHE A 18 -1.13 -11.82 16.21
N ILE A 19 -1.31 -12.82 15.35
CA ILE A 19 -0.91 -12.71 13.94
C ILE A 19 -2.01 -11.93 13.23
N ALA A 20 -1.77 -10.64 12.96
CA ALA A 20 -2.62 -9.89 12.06
C ALA A 20 -2.52 -10.53 10.66
N GLU A 21 -3.61 -11.13 10.20
CA GLU A 21 -3.70 -11.72 8.87
C GLU A 21 -3.55 -10.61 7.83
N ARG A 22 -2.32 -10.42 7.32
CA ARG A 22 -2.05 -9.44 6.27
C ARG A 22 -2.52 -10.04 4.95
N LYS A 23 -3.75 -9.75 4.55
CA LYS A 23 -4.21 -10.05 3.20
C LYS A 23 -3.28 -9.36 2.21
N ALA A 24 -2.88 -10.10 1.16
CA ALA A 24 -2.14 -9.50 0.07
C ALA A 24 -2.98 -8.35 -0.54
N PRO A 25 -2.36 -7.21 -0.89
CA PRO A 25 -3.09 -6.12 -1.49
C PRO A 25 -3.63 -6.53 -2.86
N ILE A 26 -4.79 -5.99 -3.23
CA ILE A 26 -5.35 -6.13 -4.57
C ILE A 26 -4.57 -5.20 -5.50
N THR A 27 -3.99 -5.74 -6.58
CA THR A 27 -3.28 -4.92 -7.56
C THR A 27 -4.13 -4.67 -8.80
N ILE A 28 -4.33 -3.39 -9.14
CA ILE A 28 -4.95 -2.94 -10.39
C ILE A 28 -3.82 -2.55 -11.36
N PHE A 29 -3.64 -3.34 -12.41
CA PHE A 29 -2.71 -3.04 -13.49
C PHE A 29 -3.42 -2.24 -14.58
N MET A 30 -2.83 -1.11 -14.99
CA MET A 30 -3.42 -0.22 -16.00
C MET A 30 -2.47 0.01 -17.16
N ILE A 31 -3.03 0.09 -18.36
CA ILE A 31 -2.37 0.53 -19.59
C ILE A 31 -3.26 1.57 -20.26
N GLY A 32 -2.64 2.55 -20.90
CA GLY A 32 -3.36 3.67 -21.50
C GLY A 32 -2.42 4.69 -22.13
N ASP A 33 -3.00 5.80 -22.54
CA ASP A 33 -2.32 6.89 -23.24
C ASP A 33 -1.93 8.06 -22.29
N SER A 34 -1.65 9.23 -22.89
CA SER A 34 -1.25 10.44 -22.19
C SER A 34 -2.29 10.96 -21.18
N THR A 35 -3.57 10.61 -21.34
CA THR A 35 -4.64 11.01 -20.41
C THR A 35 -4.60 10.21 -19.11
N MET A 36 -3.98 9.03 -19.11
CA MET A 36 -3.86 8.14 -17.95
C MET A 36 -2.44 8.13 -17.36
N ALA A 37 -1.42 8.37 -18.19
CA ALA A 37 0.00 8.26 -17.85
C ALA A 37 0.41 9.06 -16.62
N ASN A 38 1.39 8.51 -15.88
CA ASN A 38 2.05 9.22 -14.80
C ASN A 38 2.90 10.37 -15.37
N LYS A 39 2.75 11.57 -14.81
CA LYS A 39 3.44 12.79 -15.25
C LYS A 39 4.44 13.25 -14.20
N SER A 40 5.61 13.71 -14.67
CA SER A 40 6.64 14.24 -13.78
C SER A 40 6.14 15.49 -13.05
N LEU A 41 6.45 15.61 -11.76
CA LEU A 41 6.15 16.80 -10.96
C LEU A 41 7.27 17.84 -10.98
N LYS A 42 8.37 17.58 -11.70
CA LYS A 42 9.52 18.49 -11.80
C LYS A 42 9.13 19.78 -12.52
N ASN A 43 9.88 20.85 -12.25
CA ASN A 43 9.78 22.14 -12.94
C ASN A 43 8.36 22.77 -12.93
N GLY A 44 7.55 22.49 -11.91
CA GLY A 44 6.20 23.04 -11.80
C GLY A 44 5.20 22.45 -12.81
N ASN A 45 5.47 21.27 -13.38
CA ASN A 45 4.54 20.62 -14.30
C ASN A 45 3.19 20.32 -13.63
N ILE A 46 2.11 20.83 -14.23
CA ILE A 46 0.74 20.69 -13.74
C ILE A 46 -0.02 19.50 -14.36
N GLU A 47 0.53 18.86 -15.40
CA GLU A 47 -0.14 17.72 -16.05
C GLU A 47 -0.31 16.55 -15.10
N ARG A 48 -1.48 15.90 -15.11
CA ARG A 48 -1.76 14.66 -14.37
C ARG A 48 -2.58 13.74 -15.24
N GLY A 49 -2.16 12.48 -15.37
CA GLY A 49 -3.05 11.46 -15.90
C GLY A 49 -4.08 11.06 -14.85
N TRP A 50 -5.29 10.69 -15.25
CA TRP A 50 -6.32 10.25 -14.30
C TRP A 50 -5.86 8.99 -13.53
N GLY A 51 -5.09 8.11 -14.18
CA GLY A 51 -4.50 6.92 -13.57
C GLY A 51 -3.50 7.24 -12.46
N GLN A 52 -2.81 8.38 -12.54
CA GLN A 52 -1.91 8.87 -11.49
C GLN A 52 -2.67 9.28 -10.22
N MET A 53 -3.92 9.72 -10.36
CA MET A 53 -4.77 10.20 -9.25
C MET A 53 -5.64 9.09 -8.66
N LEU A 54 -5.85 8.00 -9.41
CA LEU A 54 -6.70 6.87 -9.02
C LEU A 54 -6.37 6.25 -7.65
N PRO A 55 -5.09 6.07 -7.22
CA PRO A 55 -4.79 5.50 -5.91
C PRO A 55 -5.46 6.23 -4.73
N GLY A 56 -5.71 7.54 -4.86
CA GLY A 56 -6.31 8.35 -3.81
C GLY A 56 -7.78 8.03 -3.49
N TYR A 57 -8.41 7.16 -4.29
CA TYR A 57 -9.79 6.71 -4.09
C TYR A 57 -9.90 5.34 -3.41
N PHE A 58 -8.77 4.71 -3.06
CA PHE A 58 -8.73 3.40 -2.40
C PHE A 58 -8.06 3.45 -1.03
N THR A 59 -8.25 2.39 -0.24
CA THR A 59 -7.49 2.14 0.99
C THR A 59 -6.13 1.52 0.67
N GLU A 60 -5.27 1.37 1.67
CA GLU A 60 -3.96 0.71 1.55
C GLU A 60 -4.05 -0.77 1.14
N GLU A 61 -5.25 -1.34 1.11
CA GLU A 61 -5.52 -2.70 0.62
C GLU A 61 -5.45 -2.80 -0.91
N VAL A 62 -5.40 -1.67 -1.63
CA VAL A 62 -5.34 -1.62 -3.10
C VAL A 62 -4.08 -0.91 -3.56
N VAL A 63 -3.36 -1.55 -4.47
CA VAL A 63 -2.21 -0.98 -5.18
C VAL A 63 -2.59 -0.76 -6.63
N VAL A 64 -2.30 0.43 -7.17
CA VAL A 64 -2.51 0.74 -8.58
C VAL A 64 -1.14 0.81 -9.25
N ASP A 65 -0.91 -0.08 -10.21
CA ASP A 65 0.33 -0.13 -11.00
C ASP A 65 0.05 0.36 -12.42
N ASN A 66 0.41 1.63 -12.68
CA ASN A 66 0.03 2.36 -13.88
C ASN A 66 1.16 2.36 -14.92
N TYR A 67 1.01 1.55 -15.97
CA TYR A 67 1.91 1.45 -17.12
C TYR A 67 1.48 2.30 -18.32
N ALA A 68 0.50 3.21 -18.15
CA ALA A 68 0.12 4.13 -19.21
C ALA A 68 1.28 5.06 -19.61
N MET A 69 1.42 5.27 -20.91
CA MET A 69 2.50 6.06 -21.52
C MET A 69 1.90 7.11 -22.45
N ASN A 70 2.62 8.20 -22.68
CA ASN A 70 2.22 9.13 -23.75
C ASN A 70 2.29 8.38 -25.09
N GLY A 71 1.17 8.39 -25.83
CA GLY A 71 1.09 7.92 -27.21
C GLY A 71 1.40 9.02 -28.21
#